data_AF-A0A498JG29-F1
#
_entry.id   AF-A0A498JG29-F1
#
_cell.length_a   1.000
_cell.length_b   1.000
_cell.length_c   1.000
_cell.angle_alpha   90.00
_cell.angle_beta   90.00
_cell.angle_gamma   90.00
#
_symmetry.space_group_name_H-M   'P 1'
#
loop_
_entity.id
_entity.type
_entity.pdbx_description
1 polymer ?
#
loop_
_entity_poly.entity_id
_entity_poly.type
_entity_poly.pdbx_seq_one_letter_code
_entity_poly.pdbx_strand_id
1 'polypeptide(L)'
;MALRQMLFNTRSMFSTPGLARFSTKSNPYLVKVGIPEFLNGIGNGVESHVTKLESEIRDFQKLLVIRTLRLKKLGVPCKHRKLILKHTHKYRLGLWRPRAQPVKP
;
A
#
# COMPACT_ATOMS: atom_id res chain seq x y z
N MET A 1 -39.18 -50.15 2.21
CA MET A 1 -38.04 -51.04 2.53
C MET A 1 -36.77 -50.19 2.40
N ALA A 2 -36.47 -49.37 3.41
CA ALA A 2 -35.45 -49.62 4.44
C ALA A 2 -34.02 -49.55 3.88
N LEU A 3 -33.41 -48.36 3.92
CA LEU A 3 -31.94 -48.22 3.88
C LEU A 3 -31.48 -47.63 5.21
N ARG A 4 -30.57 -48.37 5.82
CA ARG A 4 -30.21 -48.39 7.23
C ARG A 4 -29.45 -47.14 7.68
N GLN A 5 -29.67 -46.80 8.95
CA GLN A 5 -28.88 -45.85 9.72
C GLN A 5 -27.57 -46.49 10.24
N MET A 6 -26.71 -45.63 10.80
CA MET A 6 -25.50 -45.87 11.60
C MET A 6 -24.24 -46.09 10.75
N LEU A 7 -23.19 -45.28 10.90
CA LEU A 7 -22.37 -45.19 12.11
C LEU A 7 -21.81 -43.78 12.35
N PHE A 8 -22.20 -43.18 13.46
CA PHE A 8 -21.36 -42.21 14.17
C PHE A 8 -20.32 -42.99 14.97
N ASN A 9 -19.02 -42.81 14.72
CA ASN A 9 -18.01 -43.03 15.76
C ASN A 9 -16.68 -42.28 15.49
N THR A 10 -16.46 -41.26 16.32
CA THR A 10 -15.21 -40.87 17.01
C THR A 10 -13.86 -40.79 16.27
N ARG A 11 -13.33 -39.56 16.33
CA ARG A 11 -11.95 -39.16 16.70
C ARG A 11 -10.81 -39.59 15.77
N SER A 12 -10.30 -38.63 15.01
CA SER A 12 -8.87 -38.55 14.70
C SER A 12 -8.41 -37.10 14.51
N MET A 13 -7.74 -36.60 15.55
CA MET A 13 -6.61 -35.66 15.53
C MET A 13 -6.76 -34.32 14.78
N PHE A 14 -7.32 -33.33 15.48
CA PHE A 14 -6.97 -31.93 15.24
C PHE A 14 -5.55 -31.67 15.72
N SER A 15 -4.57 -31.85 14.84
CA SER A 15 -3.19 -31.47 15.09
C SER A 15 -2.61 -30.81 13.84
N THR A 16 -2.70 -29.49 13.78
CA THR A 16 -1.60 -28.57 13.44
C THR A 16 -2.11 -27.12 13.49
N PRO A 17 -1.52 -26.25 14.33
CA PRO A 17 -1.82 -24.83 14.32
C PRO A 17 -1.05 -24.18 13.16
N GLY A 18 -1.53 -24.38 11.94
CA GLY A 18 -1.01 -23.73 10.74
C GLY A 18 -1.62 -22.34 10.55
N LEU A 19 -1.66 -21.50 11.60
CA LEU A 19 -2.00 -20.09 11.44
C LEU A 19 -0.85 -19.47 10.65
N ALA A 20 -1.01 -19.42 9.32
CA ALA A 20 -0.14 -18.66 8.45
C ALA A 20 0.03 -17.30 9.12
N ARG A 21 1.28 -16.97 9.51
CA ARG A 21 1.63 -15.69 10.10
C ARG A 21 1.45 -14.63 9.01
N PHE A 22 0.22 -14.24 8.74
CA PHE A 22 -0.11 -12.99 8.09
C PHE A 22 0.33 -11.92 9.08
N SER A 23 1.60 -11.55 9.02
CA SER A 23 2.16 -10.49 9.84
C SER A 23 1.40 -9.20 9.52
N THR A 24 0.44 -8.85 10.38
CA THR A 24 -0.30 -7.59 10.33
C THR A 24 0.57 -6.41 10.78
N LYS A 25 1.86 -6.66 11.10
CA LYS A 25 2.82 -5.59 11.39
C LYS A 25 3.11 -4.85 10.09
N SER A 26 2.41 -3.74 9.88
CA SER A 26 2.93 -2.66 9.04
C SER A 26 4.29 -2.30 9.62
N ASN A 27 5.37 -2.61 8.90
CA ASN A 27 6.70 -2.22 9.33
C ASN A 27 6.79 -0.70 9.04
N PRO A 28 6.68 0.19 10.05
CA PRO A 28 6.79 1.61 9.76
C PRO A 28 8.22 1.85 9.29
N TYR A 29 8.37 2.30 8.05
CA TYR A 29 9.68 2.69 7.55
C TYR A 29 10.17 3.86 8.40
N LEU A 30 11.26 3.63 9.15
CA LEU A 30 11.89 4.62 10.03
C LEU A 30 12.45 5.82 9.23
N VAL A 31 12.72 5.62 7.93
CA VAL A 31 13.16 6.68 7.02
C VAL A 31 11.96 7.57 6.72
N LYS A 32 12.03 8.81 7.21
CA LYS A 32 11.01 9.83 7.03
C LYS A 32 11.05 10.35 5.60
N VAL A 33 10.42 9.62 4.70
CA VAL A 33 10.36 9.96 3.27
C VAL A 33 9.42 11.15 3.08
N GLY A 34 9.90 12.19 2.41
CA GLY A 34 9.08 13.34 2.07
C GLY A 34 8.10 13.04 0.92
N ILE A 35 7.01 13.80 0.83
CA ILE A 35 6.19 13.86 -0.40
C ILE A 35 7.04 14.16 -1.65
N PRO A 36 7.96 15.14 -1.65
CA PRO A 36 8.73 15.47 -2.86
C PRO A 36 9.68 14.35 -3.25
N GLU A 37 10.36 13.74 -2.27
CA GLU A 37 11.23 12.59 -2.48
C GLU A 37 10.47 11.38 -3.03
N PHE A 38 9.28 11.10 -2.49
CA PHE A 38 8.44 10.02 -2.96
C PHE A 38 8.00 10.21 -4.41
N LEU A 39 7.54 11.41 -4.78
CA LEU A 39 7.09 11.69 -6.14
C LEU A 39 8.24 11.71 -7.14
N ASN A 40 9.42 12.23 -6.75
CA ASN A 40 10.64 12.17 -7.55
C ASN A 40 11.09 10.72 -7.78
N GLY A 41 10.96 9.84 -6.78
CA GLY A 41 11.24 8.43 -6.95
C GLY A 41 10.31 7.70 -7.92
N ILE A 42 9.05 8.14 -8.04
CA ILE A 42 8.11 7.58 -9.03
C ILE A 42 8.50 7.99 -10.45
N GLY A 43 8.94 9.24 -10.62
CA GLY A 43 9.24 9.83 -11.92
C GLY A 43 8.00 10.02 -12.81
N ASN A 44 8.21 9.98 -14.13
CA ASN A 44 7.16 10.09 -15.15
C ASN A 44 6.33 11.39 -15.06
N GLY A 45 6.95 12.52 -14.70
CA GLY A 45 6.33 13.84 -14.68
C GLY A 45 5.36 14.09 -13.53
N VAL A 46 5.22 13.13 -12.59
CA VAL A 46 4.37 13.28 -11.39
C VAL A 46 4.94 14.36 -10.44
N GLU A 47 6.23 14.67 -10.54
CA GLU A 47 6.94 15.74 -9.81
C GLU A 47 6.28 17.12 -9.98
N SER A 48 5.70 17.41 -11.14
CA SER A 48 4.97 18.67 -11.39
C SER A 48 3.76 18.89 -10.47
N HIS A 49 3.27 17.84 -9.81
CA HIS A 49 2.13 17.90 -8.90
C HIS A 49 2.53 17.98 -7.42
N VAL A 50 3.83 18.04 -7.10
CA VAL A 50 4.35 18.12 -5.72
C VAL A 50 3.72 19.30 -4.97
N THR A 51 3.78 20.51 -5.53
CA THR A 51 3.29 21.73 -4.88
C THR A 51 1.80 21.66 -4.51
N LYS A 52 0.98 21.02 -5.35
CA LYS A 52 -0.47 20.86 -5.11
C LYS A 52 -0.75 19.79 -4.05
N LEU A 53 0.09 18.76 -3.99
CA LEU A 53 -0.06 17.66 -3.02
C LEU A 53 0.46 18.06 -1.64
N GLU A 54 1.55 18.82 -1.57
CA GLU A 54 2.08 19.36 -0.32
C GLU A 54 1.13 20.34 0.34
N SER A 55 0.49 21.23 -0.43
CA SER A 55 -0.44 22.23 0.12
C SER A 55 -1.69 21.60 0.74
N GLU A 56 -2.29 20.61 0.09
CA GLU A 56 -3.52 19.94 0.56
C GLU A 56 -3.23 18.92 1.66
N ILE A 57 -2.23 18.06 1.46
CA ILE A 57 -2.05 16.86 2.28
C ILE A 57 -1.13 17.17 3.47
N ARG A 58 -0.07 17.97 3.27
CA ARG A 58 1.06 18.30 4.17
C ARG A 58 1.82 17.13 4.80
N ASP A 59 1.17 15.98 4.97
CA ASP A 59 1.64 14.80 5.66
C ASP A 59 1.74 13.61 4.70
N PHE A 60 2.90 12.95 4.73
CA PHE A 60 3.16 11.78 3.91
C PHE A 60 2.22 10.61 4.22
N GLN A 61 1.82 10.41 5.49
CA GLN A 61 0.93 9.31 5.84
C GLN A 61 -0.44 9.43 5.18
N LYS A 62 -0.97 10.66 5.11
CA LYS A 62 -2.22 10.96 4.41
C LYS A 62 -2.11 10.73 2.90
N LEU A 63 -0.93 10.93 2.30
CA LEU A 63 -0.68 10.59 0.90
C LEU A 63 -0.76 9.08 0.65
N LEU A 64 -0.25 8.24 1.57
CA LEU A 64 -0.30 6.79 1.42
C LEU A 64 -1.72 6.20 1.52
N VAL A 65 -2.62 6.87 2.23
CA VAL A 65 -4.02 6.46 2.43
C VAL A 65 -4.97 7.15 1.45
N ILE A 66 -4.46 8.03 0.59
CA ILE A 66 -5.29 8.84 -0.32
C ILE A 66 -6.10 7.98 -1.29
N ARG A 67 -7.28 8.48 -1.64
CA ARG A 67 -8.17 7.86 -2.64
C ARG A 67 -8.23 8.69 -3.92
N THR A 68 -8.62 8.04 -5.02
CA THR A 68 -8.68 8.63 -6.38
C THR A 68 -9.49 9.93 -6.42
N LEU A 69 -10.58 10.02 -5.67
CA LEU A 69 -11.47 11.18 -5.65
C LEU A 69 -10.75 12.45 -5.16
N ARG A 70 -9.91 12.33 -4.12
CA ARG A 70 -9.11 13.44 -3.60
C ARG A 70 -8.08 13.90 -4.62
N LEU A 71 -7.36 12.96 -5.23
CA LEU A 71 -6.41 13.29 -6.30
C LEU A 71 -7.08 13.91 -7.54
N LYS A 72 -8.32 13.52 -7.86
CA LYS A 72 -9.10 14.11 -8.96
C LYS A 72 -9.46 15.57 -8.66
N LYS A 73 -9.87 15.88 -7.43
CA LYS A 73 -10.19 17.26 -7.00
C LYS A 73 -8.97 18.20 -7.11
N LEU A 74 -7.76 17.67 -6.92
CA LEU A 74 -6.50 18.40 -7.10
C LEU A 74 -6.09 18.64 -8.57
N GLY A 75 -6.91 18.18 -9.52
CA GLY A 75 -6.62 18.34 -10.95
C GLY A 75 -5.50 17.43 -11.47
N VAL A 76 -5.12 16.38 -10.74
CA VAL A 76 -4.08 15.44 -11.19
C VAL A 76 -4.64 14.57 -12.32
N PRO A 77 -4.00 14.46 -13.51
CA PRO A 77 -4.45 13.63 -14.62
C PRO A 77 -4.57 12.15 -14.28
N CYS A 78 -5.46 11.43 -14.97
CA CYS A 78 -5.78 10.03 -14.67
C CYS A 78 -4.56 9.10 -14.69
N LYS A 79 -3.63 9.30 -15.64
CA LYS A 79 -2.38 8.54 -15.75
C LYS A 79 -1.52 8.69 -14.48
N HIS A 80 -1.30 9.93 -14.03
CA HIS A 80 -0.53 10.20 -12.82
C HIS A 80 -1.24 9.70 -11.55
N ARG A 81 -2.57 9.81 -11.44
CA ARG A 81 -3.32 9.24 -10.31
C ARG A 81 -3.11 7.73 -10.18
N LYS A 82 -3.14 6.99 -11.30
CA LYS A 82 -2.89 5.55 -11.32
C LYS A 82 -1.45 5.23 -10.88
N LEU A 83 -0.46 6.01 -11.35
CA LEU A 83 0.94 5.83 -10.97
C LEU A 83 1.18 6.07 -9.48
N ILE A 84 0.62 7.15 -8.92
CA ILE A 84 0.71 7.46 -7.49
C ILE A 84 0.14 6.30 -6.68
N LEU A 85 -1.09 5.87 -6.98
CA LEU A 85 -1.74 4.80 -6.22
C LEU A 85 -1.03 3.45 -6.33
N LYS A 86 -0.45 3.15 -7.51
CA LYS A 86 0.37 1.95 -7.70
C LYS A 86 1.60 1.96 -6.78
N HIS A 87 2.30 3.09 -6.71
CA HIS A 87 3.53 3.20 -5.90
C HIS A 87 3.24 3.38 -4.41
N THR A 88 2.15 4.04 -4.00
CA THR A 88 1.76 4.11 -2.59
C THR A 88 1.42 2.71 -2.06
N HIS A 89 0.74 1.90 -2.87
CA HIS A 89 0.47 0.50 -2.50
C HIS A 89 1.75 -0.32 -2.38
N LYS A 90 2.66 -0.25 -3.37
CA LYS A 90 3.97 -0.91 -3.30
C LYS A 90 4.80 -0.47 -2.10
N TYR A 91 4.77 0.82 -1.79
CA TYR A 91 5.46 1.39 -0.63
C TYR A 91 4.90 0.83 0.68
N ARG A 92 3.57 0.75 0.83
CA ARG A 92 2.93 0.13 1.99
C ARG A 92 3.26 -1.35 2.16
N LEU A 93 3.44 -2.07 1.06
CA LEU A 93 3.85 -3.48 1.05
C LEU A 93 5.37 -3.67 1.21
N GLY A 94 6.15 -2.60 1.10
CA GLY A 94 7.61 -2.66 1.18
C GLY A 94 8.34 -3.16 -0.06
N LEU A 95 7.62 -3.32 -1.16
CA LEU A 95 8.15 -3.86 -2.42
C LEU A 95 8.95 -2.82 -3.22
N TRP A 96 8.81 -1.55 -2.87
CA TRP A 96 9.45 -0.45 -3.57
C TRP A 96 9.76 0.69 -2.61
N ARG A 97 10.88 1.38 -2.85
CA ARG A 97 11.25 2.61 -2.16
C ARG A 97 11.79 3.64 -3.14
N PRO A 98 11.48 4.93 -2.94
CA PRO A 98 12.17 5.98 -3.65
C PRO A 98 13.65 5.91 -3.28
N ARG A 99 14.52 5.88 -4.28
CA ARG A 99 15.96 6.06 -4.07
C ARG A 99 16.17 7.56 -3.92
N ALA A 100 16.71 8.00 -2.79
CA ALA A 100 17.22 9.35 -2.67
C ALA A 100 18.35 9.50 -3.70
N GLN A 101 18.05 10.08 -4.86
CA GLN A 101 19.13 10.61 -5.68
C GLN A 101 19.67 11.83 -4.93
N PRO A 102 20.99 11.94 -4.71
CA PRO A 102 21.56 13.15 -4.16
C PRO A 102 21.18 14.27 -5.12
N VAL A 103 20.50 15.29 -4.60
CA VAL A 103 20.23 16.52 -5.34
C VAL A 103 21.61 17.01 -5.78
N LYS A 104 21.89 17.00 -7.09
CA LYS A 104 23.16 17.53 -7.60
C LYS A 104 23.25 19.00 -7.12
N PRO A 105 24.38 19.38 -6.49
CA PRO A 105 24.58 20.74 -5.99
C PRO A 105 24.53 21.78 -7.11
#